data_AF-A0A968U4I5-F1
#
_entry.id   AF-A0A968U4I5-F1
#
_cell.length_a   1.000
_cell.length_b   1.000
_cell.length_c   1.000
_cell.angle_alpha   90.00
_cell.angle_beta   90.00
_cell.angle_gamma   90.00
#
_symmetry.space_group_name_H-M   'P 1'
#
loop_
_entity.id
_entity.type
_entity.pdbx_description
1 polymer ?
#
loop_
_entity_poly.entity_id
_entity_poly.type
_entity_poly.pdbx_seq_one_letter_code
_entity_poly.pdbx_strand_id
1 'polypeptide(L)'
;MATQEQVRDFLAHWFQLGKPVVLGAKRGECLPAPIFHLGHYSSEFEDCWQQILLTKGQDCYLKGTTQTVADMLTPGWDITTCARCTMPVAIPSVGLMKFPCPCHDLPTWPNYDVPVPRAAVDDGQHLSDIQQRIESTQP
;
A
#
# COMPACT_ATOMS: atom_id res chain seq x y z
N MET A 1 6.21 -3.58 -13.96
CA MET A 1 4.75 -3.32 -14.02
C MET A 1 4.17 -3.69 -12.68
N ALA A 2 3.46 -2.75 -12.05
CA ALA A 2 2.87 -2.97 -10.75
C ALA A 2 1.78 -4.05 -10.82
N THR A 3 1.85 -5.05 -9.93
CA THR A 3 0.76 -6.01 -9.72
C THR A 3 -0.32 -5.40 -8.84
N GLN A 4 -1.53 -5.97 -8.88
CA GLN A 4 -2.62 -5.54 -7.99
C GLN A 4 -2.23 -5.64 -6.51
N GLU A 5 -1.43 -6.65 -6.14
CA GLU A 5 -0.91 -6.83 -4.79
C GLU A 5 0.06 -5.70 -4.42
N GLN A 6 0.96 -5.30 -5.32
CA GLN A 6 1.86 -4.17 -5.06
C GLN A 6 1.08 -2.86 -4.88
N VAL A 7 0.01 -2.64 -5.65
CA VAL A 7 -0.86 -1.47 -5.50
C VAL A 7 -1.61 -1.53 -4.17
N ARG A 8 -2.12 -2.71 -3.80
CA ARG A 8 -2.77 -2.95 -2.49
C ARG A 8 -1.83 -2.63 -1.34
N ASP A 9 -0.59 -3.13 -1.40
CA ASP A 9 0.41 -2.88 -0.37
C ASP A 9 0.77 -1.39 -0.33
N PHE A 10 0.94 -0.73 -1.47
CA PHE A 10 1.15 0.72 -1.52
C PHE A 10 0.02 1.50 -0.83
N LEU A 11 -1.25 1.13 -1.06
CA LEU A 11 -2.39 1.76 -0.39
C LEU A 11 -2.39 1.50 1.12
N ALA A 12 -2.02 0.30 1.57
CA ALA A 12 -1.88 0.02 2.99
C ALA A 12 -0.85 0.94 3.65
N HIS A 13 0.28 1.20 2.98
CA HIS A 13 1.29 2.15 3.45
C HIS A 13 0.73 3.58 3.43
N TRP A 14 -0.03 3.96 2.40
CA TRP A 14 -0.68 5.27 2.29
C TRP A 14 -1.65 5.54 3.46
N PHE A 15 -2.50 4.57 3.79
CA PHE A 15 -3.44 4.70 4.91
C PHE A 15 -2.73 4.73 6.26
N GLN A 16 -1.62 4.01 6.43
CA GLN A 16 -0.79 4.05 7.66
C GLN A 16 -0.19 5.44 7.90
N LEU A 17 0.06 6.21 6.84
CA LEU A 17 0.47 7.61 6.95
C LEU A 17 -0.70 8.56 7.32
N GLY A 18 -1.90 8.04 7.55
CA GLY A 18 -3.11 8.81 7.81
C GLY A 18 -3.65 9.54 6.56
N LYS A 19 -3.19 9.14 5.36
CA LYS A 19 -3.63 9.75 4.11
C LYS A 19 -4.81 8.92 3.55
N PRO A 20 -6.00 9.51 3.37
CA PRO A 20 -7.14 8.78 2.82
C PRO A 20 -7.08 8.70 1.29
N VAL A 21 -7.90 7.80 0.74
CA VAL A 21 -8.20 7.71 -0.70
C VAL A 21 -9.58 8.32 -0.91
N VAL A 22 -9.71 9.24 -1.85
CA VAL A 22 -11.02 9.78 -2.25
C VAL A 22 -11.64 8.80 -3.25
N LEU A 23 -12.75 8.18 -2.87
CA LEU A 23 -13.57 7.38 -3.77
C LEU A 23 -14.50 8.33 -4.55
N GLY A 24 -14.80 8.01 -5.81
CA GLY A 24 -15.45 8.92 -6.76
C GLY A 24 -16.64 9.70 -6.20
N ALA A 25 -16.86 10.91 -6.75
CA ALA A 25 -17.59 12.09 -6.25
C ALA A 25 -18.84 11.94 -5.32
N LYS A 26 -19.39 10.74 -5.13
CA LYS A 26 -20.51 10.42 -4.23
C LYS A 26 -20.22 9.35 -3.17
N ARG A 27 -19.05 8.72 -3.16
CA ARG A 27 -18.67 7.65 -2.21
C ARG A 27 -17.85 8.15 -1.01
N GLY A 28 -17.27 9.35 -1.11
CA GLY A 28 -16.57 10.00 0.01
C GLY A 28 -15.10 9.59 0.13
N GLU A 29 -14.52 9.82 1.31
CA GLU A 29 -13.13 9.47 1.61
C GLU A 29 -13.08 8.11 2.30
N CYS A 30 -12.19 7.24 1.84
CA CYS A 30 -11.89 5.98 2.48
C CYS A 30 -10.60 6.10 3.28
N LEU A 31 -10.72 5.90 4.60
CA LEU A 31 -9.61 5.74 5.53
C LEU A 31 -9.94 4.58 6.46
N PRO A 32 -9.58 3.34 6.11
CA PRO A 32 -9.87 2.19 6.94
C PRO A 32 -9.15 2.31 8.29
N ALA A 33 -9.89 2.16 9.37
CA ALA A 33 -9.38 2.16 10.74
C ALA A 33 -10.18 1.11 11.55
N PRO A 34 -9.59 -0.04 11.89
CA PRO A 34 -8.17 -0.42 11.76
C PRO A 34 -7.76 -0.82 10.33
N ILE A 35 -6.46 -0.76 10.01
CA ILE A 35 -5.88 -1.23 8.72
C ILE A 35 -5.48 -2.72 8.81
N PHE A 36 -5.07 -3.15 10.00
CA PHE A 36 -4.64 -4.52 10.26
C PHE A 36 -5.51 -5.17 11.33
N HIS A 37 -5.77 -6.47 11.16
CA HIS A 37 -6.39 -7.32 12.15
C HIS A 37 -5.63 -8.65 12.22
N LEU A 38 -5.07 -8.98 13.38
CA LEU A 38 -4.32 -10.23 13.62
C LEU A 38 -3.21 -10.52 12.58
N GLY A 39 -2.47 -9.50 12.15
CA GLY A 39 -1.38 -9.63 11.18
C GLY A 39 -1.80 -9.47 9.71
N HIS A 40 -3.08 -9.70 9.40
CA HIS A 40 -3.66 -9.53 8.07
C HIS A 40 -4.28 -8.16 7.87
N TYR A 41 -4.66 -7.84 6.64
CA TYR A 41 -5.51 -6.68 6.36
C TYR A 41 -6.86 -6.85 7.06
N SER A 42 -7.35 -5.75 7.65
CA SER A 42 -8.67 -5.74 8.28
C SER A 42 -9.80 -5.84 7.24
N SER A 43 -10.99 -6.24 7.67
CA SER A 43 -12.19 -6.23 6.84
C SER A 43 -12.48 -4.85 6.25
N GLU A 44 -12.25 -3.79 7.01
CA GLU A 44 -12.47 -2.40 6.61
C GLU A 44 -11.53 -2.00 5.47
N PHE A 45 -10.27 -2.44 5.53
CA PHE A 45 -9.31 -2.24 4.45
C PHE A 45 -9.70 -3.06 3.22
N GLU A 46 -10.07 -4.33 3.40
CA GLU A 46 -10.50 -5.18 2.29
C GLU A 46 -11.75 -4.65 1.59
N ASP A 47 -12.75 -4.19 2.34
CA ASP A 47 -13.96 -3.57 1.80
C ASP A 47 -13.62 -2.33 0.97
N CYS A 48 -12.70 -1.49 1.47
CA CYS A 48 -12.21 -0.34 0.72
C CYS A 48 -11.51 -0.76 -0.57
N TRP A 49 -10.64 -1.77 -0.50
CA TRP A 49 -9.91 -2.31 -1.64
C TRP A 49 -10.87 -2.92 -2.67
N GLN A 50 -11.87 -3.68 -2.24
CA GLN A 50 -12.91 -4.24 -3.10
C GLN A 50 -13.71 -3.14 -3.79
N GLN A 51 -14.07 -2.05 -3.09
CA GLN A 51 -14.77 -0.92 -3.71
C GLN A 51 -13.94 -0.24 -4.81
N ILE A 52 -12.63 -0.14 -4.61
CA ILE A 52 -11.69 0.36 -5.62
C ILE A 52 -11.64 -0.61 -6.80
N LEU A 53 -11.52 -1.91 -6.56
CA LEU A 53 -11.49 -2.92 -7.62
C LEU A 53 -12.80 -2.98 -8.43
N LEU A 54 -13.96 -2.80 -7.78
CA LEU A 54 -15.26 -2.75 -8.44
C LEU A 54 -15.34 -1.63 -9.50
N THR A 55 -14.66 -0.51 -9.27
CA THR A 55 -14.55 0.58 -10.28
C THR A 55 -13.26 0.51 -11.07
N LYS A 56 -12.43 -0.53 -10.90
CA LYS A 56 -11.08 -0.63 -11.48
C LYS A 56 -10.19 0.58 -11.13
N GLY A 57 -10.41 1.17 -9.96
CA GLY A 57 -9.76 2.40 -9.51
C GLY A 57 -10.22 3.66 -10.24
N GLN A 58 -11.22 3.57 -11.12
CA GLN A 58 -11.80 4.74 -11.78
C GLN A 58 -12.43 5.65 -10.73
N ASP A 59 -12.19 6.95 -10.89
CA ASP A 59 -12.58 7.99 -9.95
C ASP A 59 -12.04 7.83 -8.52
N CYS A 60 -11.01 7.00 -8.31
CA CYS A 60 -10.36 6.86 -7.01
C CYS A 60 -9.05 7.63 -7.01
N TYR A 61 -8.91 8.64 -6.16
CA TYR A 61 -7.76 9.56 -6.13
C TYR A 61 -7.04 9.50 -4.78
N LEU A 62 -5.72 9.59 -4.78
CA LEU A 62 -4.93 9.69 -3.55
C LEU A 62 -5.01 11.13 -3.01
N LYS A 63 -5.57 11.34 -1.81
CA LYS A 63 -5.80 12.69 -1.25
C LYS A 63 -4.48 13.45 -1.09
N GLY A 64 -4.40 14.65 -1.66
CA GLY A 64 -3.17 15.44 -1.69
C GLY A 64 -2.31 15.22 -2.94
N THR A 65 -2.76 14.38 -3.86
CA THR A 65 -2.15 14.21 -5.19
C THR A 65 -3.22 14.23 -6.28
N THR A 66 -2.79 14.28 -7.54
CA THR A 66 -3.68 14.12 -8.71
C THR A 66 -3.65 12.69 -9.27
N GLN A 67 -2.95 11.75 -8.62
CA GLN A 67 -2.86 10.37 -9.07
C GLN A 67 -4.14 9.61 -8.80
N THR A 68 -4.56 8.81 -9.78
CA THR A 68 -5.66 7.86 -9.60
C THR A 68 -5.15 6.46 -9.28
N VAL A 69 -5.97 5.68 -8.57
CA VAL A 69 -5.69 4.26 -8.38
C VAL A 69 -5.83 3.50 -9.70
N ALA A 70 -6.72 3.94 -10.61
CA ALA A 70 -6.82 3.39 -11.95
C ALA A 70 -5.48 3.45 -12.70
N ASP A 71 -4.80 4.59 -12.65
CA ASP A 71 -3.49 4.76 -13.29
C ASP A 71 -2.48 3.75 -12.75
N MET A 72 -2.37 3.63 -11.42
CA MET A 72 -1.46 2.67 -10.77
C MET A 72 -1.78 1.20 -11.10
N LEU A 73 -3.04 0.87 -11.40
CA LEU A 73 -3.47 -0.46 -11.83
C LEU A 73 -3.20 -0.74 -13.32
N THR A 74 -2.77 0.27 -14.09
CA THR A 74 -2.40 0.08 -15.50
C THR A 74 -0.95 -0.38 -15.68
N PRO A 75 -0.62 -1.00 -16.82
CA PRO A 75 0.76 -1.34 -17.19
C PRO A 75 1.74 -0.16 -17.25
N GLY A 76 1.21 1.07 -17.28
CA GLY A 76 2.01 2.28 -17.35
C GLY A 76 2.72 2.63 -16.04
N TRP A 77 2.57 1.83 -14.98
CA TRP A 77 3.12 2.13 -13.67
C TRP A 77 3.91 0.96 -13.07
N ASP A 78 4.90 1.32 -12.26
CA ASP A 78 5.69 0.41 -11.45
C ASP A 78 5.71 0.89 -10.00
N ILE A 79 5.81 -0.05 -9.06
CA ILE A 79 5.90 0.28 -7.64
C ILE A 79 7.28 -0.13 -7.16
N THR A 80 8.07 0.88 -6.82
CA THR A 80 9.48 0.72 -6.42
C THR A 80 9.69 1.25 -5.02
N THR A 81 10.77 0.83 -4.36
CA THR A 81 11.11 1.33 -3.03
C THR A 81 11.82 2.68 -3.12
N CYS A 82 11.40 3.62 -2.28
CA CYS A 82 12.07 4.90 -2.16
C CYS A 82 13.49 4.69 -1.62
N ALA A 83 14.50 5.21 -2.30
CA ALA A 83 15.90 5.11 -1.86
C ALA A 83 16.17 5.76 -0.49
N ARG A 84 15.30 6.67 -0.02
CA ARG A 84 15.47 7.41 1.24
C ARG A 84 14.84 6.74 2.45
N CYS A 85 13.68 6.11 2.28
CA CYS A 85 12.88 5.57 3.39
C CYS A 85 12.32 4.18 3.12
N THR A 86 12.68 3.54 2.01
CA THR A 86 12.26 2.19 1.60
C THR A 86 10.75 2.05 1.34
N MET A 87 9.98 3.13 1.49
CA MET A 87 8.53 3.14 1.24
C MET A 87 8.20 2.83 -0.22
N PRO A 88 7.10 2.14 -0.49
CA PRO A 88 6.65 1.92 -1.85
C PRO A 88 6.26 3.26 -2.50
N VAL A 89 6.68 3.46 -3.74
CA VAL A 89 6.38 4.64 -4.55
C VAL A 89 5.94 4.20 -5.93
N ALA A 90 4.76 4.70 -6.35
CA ALA A 90 4.27 4.52 -7.69
C ALA A 90 5.01 5.46 -8.65
N ILE A 91 5.69 4.88 -9.64
CA ILE A 91 6.41 5.58 -10.70
C ILE A 91 5.82 5.20 -12.06
N PRO A 92 5.65 6.15 -12.99
CA PRO A 92 5.25 5.81 -14.35
C PRO A 92 6.40 5.10 -15.06
N SER A 93 6.09 3.98 -15.73
CA SER A 93 7.03 3.20 -16.55
C SER A 93 7.60 4.01 -17.73
N VAL A 94 6.88 5.05 -18.17
CA VAL A 94 7.29 5.95 -19.26
C VAL A 94 7.03 7.40 -18.83
N GLY A 95 8.07 8.23 -18.90
CA GLY A 95 8.01 9.66 -18.60
C GLY A 95 8.73 10.04 -17.30
N LEU A 96 8.61 11.31 -16.94
CA LEU A 96 9.21 11.86 -15.72
C LEU A 96 8.29 11.60 -14.52
N MET A 97 8.89 11.14 -13.43
CA MET A 97 8.23 11.05 -12.13
C MET A 97 7.85 12.46 -11.66
N LYS A 98 6.55 12.78 -11.76
CA LYS A 98 6.03 14.09 -11.33
C LYS A 98 5.70 14.17 -9.85
N PHE A 99 5.81 13.06 -9.13
CA PHE A 99 5.25 12.93 -7.80
C PHE A 99 6.34 12.50 -6.82
N PRO A 100 6.51 13.22 -5.71
CA PRO A 100 7.48 12.84 -4.71
C PRO A 100 7.00 11.61 -3.92
N CYS A 101 7.91 10.98 -3.17
CA CYS A 101 7.58 9.91 -2.23
C CYS A 101 6.34 10.28 -1.39
N PRO A 102 5.45 9.33 -1.03
CA PRO A 102 4.33 9.56 -0.09
C PRO A 102 4.75 10.25 1.22
N CYS A 103 6.01 10.08 1.58
CA CYS A 103 6.66 10.65 2.74
C CYS A 103 7.07 12.13 2.62
N HIS A 104 7.07 12.71 1.42
CA HIS A 104 7.64 14.04 1.17
C HIS A 104 6.95 15.15 1.94
N ASP A 105 5.62 15.06 2.08
CA ASP A 105 4.81 16.08 2.75
C ASP A 105 4.72 15.84 4.27
N LEU A 106 5.45 14.86 4.80
CA LEU A 106 5.47 14.54 6.23
C LEU A 106 6.72 15.18 6.86
N PRO A 107 6.57 16.24 7.66
CA PRO A 107 7.69 17.02 8.19
C PRO A 107 8.61 16.21 9.12
N THR A 108 8.09 15.15 9.73
CA THR A 108 8.81 14.29 10.68
C THR A 108 9.33 13.00 10.06
N TRP A 109 9.19 12.78 8.74
CA TRP A 109 9.59 11.53 8.09
C TRP A 109 10.99 11.58 7.46
N PRO A 110 11.80 10.49 7.52
CA PRO A 110 11.56 9.22 8.22
C PRO A 110 11.64 9.36 9.73
N ASN A 111 10.56 8.95 10.42
CA ASN A 111 10.51 8.92 11.87
C ASN A 111 10.91 7.52 12.34
N TYR A 112 12.05 7.40 13.01
CA TYR A 112 12.54 6.13 13.57
C TYR A 112 11.98 5.83 14.97
N ASP A 113 11.27 6.78 15.58
CA ASP A 113 10.63 6.62 16.89
C ASP A 113 9.29 5.87 16.79
N VAL A 114 8.73 5.74 15.57
CA VAL A 114 7.52 4.97 15.30
C VAL A 114 7.81 3.82 14.35
N PRO A 115 7.08 2.69 14.45
CA PRO A 115 7.20 1.61 13.49
C PRO A 115 7.01 2.12 12.07
N VAL A 116 7.90 1.71 11.17
CA VAL A 116 7.75 2.01 9.75
C VAL A 116 6.47 1.37 9.22
N PRO A 117 5.75 2.01 8.27
CA PRO A 117 4.62 1.39 7.61
C PRO A 117 5.02 0.04 7.02
N ARG A 118 4.18 -0.96 7.26
CA ARG A 118 4.42 -2.36 6.88
C ARG A 118 3.31 -2.87 5.98
N ALA A 119 3.59 -3.88 5.16
CA ALA A 119 2.54 -4.68 4.54
C ALA A 119 1.89 -5.60 5.60
N ALA A 120 0.73 -6.18 5.27
CA ALA A 120 0.18 -7.28 6.06
C ALA A 120 1.23 -8.39 6.14
N VAL A 121 1.41 -8.96 7.34
CA VAL A 121 2.32 -10.07 7.52
C VAL A 121 1.49 -11.34 7.45
N ASP A 122 1.78 -12.16 6.44
CA ASP A 122 1.28 -13.51 6.38
C ASP A 122 2.12 -14.37 7.35
N ASP A 123 1.83 -14.22 8.64
CA ASP A 123 2.54 -14.91 9.72
C ASP A 123 2.41 -16.43 9.57
N GLY A 124 1.31 -16.93 8.96
CA GLY A 124 1.06 -18.36 8.79
C GLY A 124 2.07 -19.04 7.88
N GLN A 125 2.33 -18.48 6.70
CA GLN A 125 3.28 -19.05 5.74
C GLN A 125 4.72 -18.98 6.27
N HIS A 126 5.10 -17.85 6.86
CA HIS A 126 6.46 -17.64 7.39
C HIS A 126 6.74 -18.51 8.62
N LEU A 127 5.76 -18.68 9.52
CA LEU A 127 5.86 -19.62 10.64
C LEU A 127 5.94 -21.07 10.15
N SER A 128 5.20 -21.43 9.09
CA SER A 128 5.26 -22.76 8.48
C SER A 128 6.63 -23.03 7.86
N ASP A 129 7.22 -22.06 7.17
CA ASP A 129 8.57 -22.17 6.61
C ASP A 129 9.64 -22.29 7.72
N ILE A 130 9.51 -21.52 8.81
CA ILE A 130 10.38 -21.64 9.97
C ILE A 130 10.22 -23.03 10.62
N GLN A 131 9.00 -23.51 10.78
CA GLN A 131 8.70 -24.83 11.33
C GLN A 131 9.34 -25.94 10.47
N GLN A 132 9.15 -25.90 9.15
CA GLN A 132 9.73 -26.88 8.23
C GLN A 132 11.27 -26.87 8.26
N ARG A 133 11.88 -25.69 8.42
CA ARG A 133 13.34 -25.58 8.57
C ARG A 133 13.84 -26.17 9.89
N ILE A 134 13.09 -26.03 10.98
CA ILE A 134 13.42 -26.63 12.27
C ILE A 134 13.28 -28.16 12.20
N GLU A 135 12.20 -28.67 11.61
CA GLU A 135 11.94 -30.11 11.44
C GLU A 135 12.97 -30.79 10.51
N SER A 136 13.40 -30.12 9.44
CA SER A 136 14.44 -30.63 8.53
C SER A 136 15.88 -30.55 9.08
N THR A 137 16.08 -29.85 10.20
CA THR A 137 17.39 -29.70 10.88
C THR A 137 17.52 -30.62 12.10
N GLN A 138 16.54 -31.49 12.39
CA GLN A 138 16.70 -32.50 13.44
C GLN A 138 17.55 -33.69 12.95
N PRO A 139 18.64 -34.05 13.66
CA PRO A 139 19.46 -35.23 13.37
C PRO A 139 18.81 -36.56 13.79
#